data_AF-A0A842SRJ5-F1
#
_entry.id   AF-A0A842SRJ5-F1
#
_cell.length_a   1.000
_cell.length_b   1.000
_cell.length_c   1.000
_cell.angle_alpha   90.00
_cell.angle_beta   90.00
_cell.angle_gamma   90.00
#
_symmetry.space_group_name_H-M   'P 1'
#
loop_
_entity.id
_entity.type
_entity.pdbx_description
1 polymer ?
#
loop_
_entity_poly.entity_id
_entity_poly.type
_entity_poly.pdbx_seq_one_letter_code
_entity_poly.pdbx_strand_id
1 'polypeptide(L)'
;MKKLKRKITNKLLKHLLCTITEEDVLKIDRKNEQFIVGKRVLPENDKKQMISEAKSIKNMLLWKYLRKNIRFRANYELFNRAKDYEDMIAGKMSLYTIQLIEEIVNNVKNPFPKRKKGDKN
;
A
#
# COMPACT_ATOMS: atom_id res chain seq x y z
N MET A 1 -5.86 -28.47 -11.40
CA MET A 1 -5.23 -28.85 -10.11
C MET A 1 -4.49 -27.73 -9.38
N LYS A 2 -3.56 -26.97 -10.02
CA LYS A 2 -2.78 -25.90 -9.34
C LYS A 2 -3.65 -24.83 -8.61
N LYS A 3 -4.74 -24.37 -9.22
CA LYS A 3 -5.67 -23.39 -8.62
C LYS A 3 -6.39 -23.89 -7.36
N LEU A 4 -6.69 -25.19 -7.30
CA LEU A 4 -7.39 -25.80 -6.16
C LEU A 4 -6.43 -25.97 -4.97
N LYS A 5 -5.21 -26.45 -5.20
CA LYS A 5 -4.15 -26.49 -4.17
C LYS A 5 -3.92 -25.11 -3.57
N ARG A 6 -3.72 -24.08 -4.41
CA ARG A 6 -3.51 -22.70 -3.94
C ARG A 6 -4.66 -22.17 -3.07
N LYS A 7 -5.92 -22.46 -3.42
CA LYS A 7 -7.08 -22.09 -2.60
C LYS A 7 -7.07 -22.75 -1.22
N ILE A 8 -6.78 -24.05 -1.17
CA ILE A 8 -6.77 -24.81 0.09
C ILE A 8 -5.61 -24.33 0.97
N THR A 9 -4.42 -24.14 0.40
CA THR A 9 -3.25 -23.62 1.11
C THR A 9 -3.52 -22.22 1.68
N ASN A 10 -4.10 -21.31 0.89
CA ASN A 10 -4.45 -19.97 1.38
C ASN A 10 -5.48 -20.01 2.52
N LYS A 11 -6.45 -20.93 2.47
CA LYS A 11 -7.45 -21.09 3.53
C LYS A 11 -6.83 -21.59 4.83
N LEU A 12 -5.91 -22.56 4.74
CA LEU A 12 -5.17 -23.08 5.90
C LEU A 12 -4.22 -22.04 6.49
N LEU A 13 -3.43 -21.35 5.68
CA LEU A 13 -2.53 -20.28 6.12
C LEU A 13 -3.30 -19.13 6.77
N LYS A 14 -4.45 -18.73 6.20
CA LYS A 14 -5.30 -17.68 6.78
C LYS A 14 -5.82 -18.06 8.18
N HIS A 15 -6.21 -19.32 8.38
CA HIS A 15 -6.73 -19.78 9.67
C HIS A 15 -5.65 -20.02 10.72
N LEU A 16 -4.48 -20.53 10.32
CA LEU A 16 -3.40 -20.91 11.23
C LEU A 16 -2.50 -19.72 11.58
N LEU A 17 -2.30 -18.78 10.66
CA LEU A 17 -1.31 -17.71 10.79
C LEU A 17 -1.92 -16.30 10.72
N CYS A 18 -3.26 -16.17 10.70
CA CYS A 18 -3.95 -14.89 10.48
C CYS A 18 -3.37 -14.09 9.29
N THR A 19 -2.89 -14.79 8.26
CA THR A 19 -2.12 -14.18 7.18
C THR A 19 -3.01 -13.41 6.22
N ILE A 20 -2.57 -12.23 5.82
CA ILE A 20 -3.20 -11.42 4.76
C ILE A 20 -3.00 -12.14 3.42
N THR A 21 -4.10 -12.47 2.74
CA THR A 21 -4.06 -13.10 1.42
C THR A 21 -4.34 -12.07 0.32
N GLU A 22 -4.13 -12.44 -0.95
CA GLU A 22 -4.51 -11.58 -2.10
C GLU A 22 -5.99 -11.18 -2.10
N GLU A 23 -6.85 -11.93 -1.38
CA GLU A 23 -8.27 -11.63 -1.26
C GLU A 23 -8.56 -10.49 -0.27
N ASP A 24 -7.58 -10.15 0.57
CA ASP A 24 -7.68 -9.11 1.60
C ASP A 24 -7.04 -7.78 1.16
N VAL A 25 -6.36 -7.77 0.01
CA VAL A 25 -5.65 -6.60 -0.52
C VAL A 25 -6.54 -5.78 -1.44
N LEU A 26 -6.54 -4.46 -1.22
CA LEU A 26 -7.20 -3.50 -2.11
C LEU A 26 -6.54 -3.47 -3.49
N LYS A 27 -7.34 -3.64 -4.53
CA LYS A 27 -6.95 -3.53 -5.94
C LYS A 27 -7.73 -2.41 -6.60
N ILE A 28 -7.06 -1.59 -7.40
CA ILE A 28 -7.68 -0.51 -8.17
C ILE A 28 -7.70 -0.93 -9.63
N ASP A 29 -8.89 -1.28 -10.14
CA ASP A 29 -9.10 -1.57 -11.55
C ASP A 29 -9.25 -0.24 -12.31
N ARG A 30 -8.16 0.18 -12.95
CA ARG A 30 -8.10 1.42 -13.73
C ARG A 30 -8.88 1.36 -15.04
N LYS A 31 -9.25 0.16 -15.54
CA LYS A 31 -10.01 0.03 -16.79
C LYS A 31 -11.50 0.26 -16.56
N ASN A 32 -12.02 -0.33 -15.48
CA ASN A 32 -13.44 -0.26 -15.13
C ASN A 32 -13.75 0.80 -14.07
N GLU A 33 -12.74 1.57 -13.66
CA GLU A 33 -12.83 2.59 -12.62
C GLU A 33 -13.34 2.09 -11.24
N GLN A 34 -12.92 0.89 -10.86
CA GLN A 34 -13.44 0.16 -9.69
C GLN A 34 -12.38 -0.07 -8.63
N PHE A 35 -12.82 -0.14 -7.37
CA PHE A 35 -12.02 -0.64 -6.27
C PHE A 35 -12.50 -2.03 -5.93
N ILE A 36 -11.57 -2.99 -5.79
CA ILE A 36 -11.86 -4.40 -5.60
C ILE A 36 -11.10 -4.88 -4.36
N VAL A 37 -11.81 -5.52 -3.44
CA VAL A 37 -11.20 -6.27 -2.32
C VAL A 37 -11.59 -7.73 -2.51
N GLY A 38 -10.59 -8.56 -2.81
CA GLY A 38 -10.78 -9.94 -3.20
C GLY A 38 -11.59 -10.10 -4.48
N LYS A 39 -12.86 -10.47 -4.34
CA LYS A 39 -13.81 -10.62 -5.46
C LYS A 39 -14.95 -9.60 -5.44
N ARG A 40 -14.96 -8.73 -4.44
CA ARG A 40 -16.04 -7.77 -4.24
C ARG A 40 -15.63 -6.43 -4.79
N VAL A 41 -16.46 -5.89 -5.69
CA VAL A 41 -16.39 -4.48 -6.09
C VAL A 41 -16.96 -3.64 -4.95
N LEU A 42 -16.21 -2.63 -4.51
CA LEU A 42 -16.66 -1.73 -3.47
C LEU A 42 -17.77 -0.80 -4.00
N PRO A 43 -18.83 -0.54 -3.20
CA PRO A 43 -19.82 0.48 -3.49
C PRO A 43 -19.19 1.85 -3.76
N GLU A 44 -19.86 2.67 -4.57
CA GLU A 44 -19.36 4.01 -4.91
C GLU A 44 -19.24 4.93 -3.69
N ASN A 45 -20.09 4.75 -2.67
CA ASN A 45 -19.98 5.49 -1.41
C ASN A 45 -18.69 5.15 -0.66
N ASP A 46 -18.37 3.87 -0.50
CA ASP A 46 -17.14 3.39 0.16
C ASP A 46 -15.91 3.90 -0.60
N LYS A 47 -15.94 3.86 -1.93
CA LYS A 47 -14.87 4.40 -2.78
C LYS A 47 -14.66 5.90 -2.56
N LYS A 48 -15.74 6.70 -2.54
CA LYS A 48 -15.67 8.14 -2.27
C LYS A 48 -15.11 8.43 -0.87
N GLN A 49 -15.54 7.65 0.12
CA GLN A 49 -15.03 7.75 1.48
C GLN A 49 -13.52 7.45 1.53
N MET A 50 -13.07 6.35 0.94
CA MET A 50 -11.64 5.98 0.90
C MET A 50 -10.79 7.05 0.20
N ILE A 51 -11.28 7.63 -0.89
CA ILE A 51 -10.60 8.74 -1.59
C ILE A 51 -10.50 9.97 -0.66
N SER A 52 -11.56 10.29 0.09
CA SER A 52 -11.57 11.39 1.05
C SER A 52 -10.58 11.15 2.19
N GLU A 53 -10.60 9.95 2.78
CA GLU A 53 -9.67 9.54 3.83
C GLU A 53 -8.20 9.60 3.37
N ALA A 54 -7.90 9.12 2.16
CA ALA A 54 -6.56 9.21 1.59
C ALA A 54 -6.08 10.66 1.39
N LYS A 55 -6.99 11.60 1.04
CA LYS A 55 -6.68 13.03 1.01
C LYS A 55 -6.39 13.57 2.42
N SER A 56 -7.20 13.18 3.39
CA SER A 56 -7.05 13.58 4.80
C SER A 56 -5.74 13.10 5.40
N ILE A 57 -5.33 11.84 5.18
CA ILE A 57 -4.05 11.29 5.67
C ILE A 57 -2.89 12.17 5.23
N LYS A 58 -2.84 12.61 3.96
CA LYS A 58 -1.75 13.47 3.47
C LYS A 58 -1.74 14.87 4.09
N ASN A 59 -2.90 15.38 4.45
CA ASN A 59 -3.05 16.70 5.03
C ASN A 59 -2.86 16.69 6.55
N MET A 60 -3.03 15.53 7.19
CA MET A 60 -2.91 15.33 8.63
C MET A 60 -1.53 15.78 9.13
N LEU A 61 -1.53 16.66 10.12
CA LEU A 61 -0.30 17.21 10.71
C LEU A 61 0.58 16.11 11.30
N LEU A 62 -0.03 15.18 12.05
CA LEU A 62 0.66 14.04 12.64
C LEU A 62 1.39 13.19 11.58
N TRP A 63 0.74 12.89 10.45
CA TRP A 63 1.36 12.12 9.37
C TRP A 63 2.60 12.80 8.78
N LYS A 64 2.60 14.15 8.69
CA LYS A 64 3.78 14.91 8.24
C LYS A 64 4.96 14.75 9.20
N TYR A 65 4.71 14.82 10.50
CA TYR A 65 5.77 14.62 11.51
C TYR A 65 6.23 13.17 11.61
N LEU A 66 5.31 12.19 11.57
CA LEU A 66 5.65 10.77 11.59
C LEU A 66 6.59 10.39 10.44
N ARG A 67 6.28 10.81 9.22
CA ARG A 67 7.17 10.56 8.07
C ARG A 67 8.56 11.15 8.26
N LYS A 68 8.65 12.38 8.78
CA LYS A 68 9.95 13.01 9.08
C LYS A 68 10.71 12.22 10.15
N ASN A 69 10.05 11.85 11.24
CA ASN A 69 10.67 11.12 12.34
C ASN A 69 11.18 9.75 11.93
N ILE A 70 10.39 8.99 11.17
CA ILE A 70 10.81 7.66 10.71
C ILE A 70 11.95 7.79 9.69
N ARG A 71 11.91 8.77 8.75
CA ARG A 71 13.03 9.02 7.84
C ARG A 71 14.31 9.40 8.60
N PHE A 72 14.19 10.27 9.60
CA PHE A 72 15.30 10.63 10.46
C PHE A 72 15.88 9.41 11.18
N ARG A 73 15.03 8.60 11.84
CA ARG A 73 15.46 7.39 12.53
C ARG A 73 16.10 6.38 11.58
N ALA A 74 15.49 6.12 10.42
CA ALA A 74 16.02 5.19 9.44
C ALA A 74 17.40 5.63 8.92
N ASN A 75 17.60 6.93 8.68
CA ASN A 75 18.91 7.46 8.29
C ASN A 75 19.91 7.40 9.45
N TYR A 76 19.48 7.71 10.68
CA TYR A 76 20.34 7.61 11.86
C TYR A 76 20.82 6.17 12.07
N GLU A 77 19.93 5.19 11.97
CA GLU A 77 20.28 3.77 12.05
C GLU A 77 21.26 3.40 10.93
N LEU A 78 21.01 3.84 9.69
CA LEU A 78 21.84 3.49 8.54
C LEU A 78 23.25 4.10 8.56
N PHE A 79 23.40 5.36 9.01
CA PHE A 79 24.67 6.09 8.93
C PHE A 79 25.45 6.12 10.24
N ASN A 80 24.78 6.11 11.38
CA ASN A 80 25.44 6.33 12.68
C ASN A 80 25.48 5.06 13.55
N ARG A 81 24.56 4.11 13.35
CA ARG A 81 24.42 2.96 14.26
C ARG A 81 24.69 1.60 13.60
N ALA A 82 24.55 1.49 12.29
CA ALA A 82 24.78 0.26 11.56
C ALA A 82 26.21 -0.26 11.76
N LYS A 83 26.33 -1.49 12.25
CA LYS A 83 27.62 -2.18 12.44
C LYS A 83 27.90 -3.16 11.32
N ASP A 84 26.85 -3.67 10.71
CA ASP A 84 26.90 -4.64 9.63
C ASP A 84 25.92 -4.29 8.51
N TYR A 85 25.94 -5.14 7.48
CA TYR A 85 25.07 -4.98 6.32
C TYR A 85 23.58 -5.20 6.63
N GLU A 86 23.27 -6.01 7.65
CA GLU A 86 21.89 -6.33 8.02
C GLU A 86 21.21 -5.11 8.67
N ASP A 87 21.93 -4.39 9.52
CA ASP A 87 21.49 -3.12 10.09
C ASP A 87 21.20 -2.08 8.99
N MET A 88 22.07 -2.00 7.97
CA MET A 88 21.86 -1.12 6.83
C MET A 88 20.60 -1.50 6.04
N ILE A 89 20.35 -2.81 5.85
CA ILE A 89 19.13 -3.29 5.20
C ILE A 89 17.90 -2.88 6.02
N ALA A 90 17.91 -3.06 7.34
CA ALA A 90 16.80 -2.69 8.21
C ALA A 90 16.46 -1.19 8.11
N GLY A 91 17.47 -0.33 8.08
CA GLY A 91 17.31 1.11 7.82
C GLY A 91 16.66 1.39 6.46
N LYS A 92 17.14 0.76 5.38
CA LYS A 92 16.54 0.88 4.04
C LYS A 92 15.10 0.36 3.98
N MET A 93 14.81 -0.76 4.65
CA MET A 93 13.47 -1.33 4.71
C MET A 93 12.47 -0.39 5.38
N SER A 94 12.91 0.36 6.39
CA SER A 94 12.09 1.39 7.04
C SER A 94 11.75 2.54 6.09
N LEU A 95 12.72 3.00 5.30
CA LEU A 95 12.49 4.01 4.25
C LEU A 95 11.54 3.49 3.17
N TYR A 96 11.75 2.26 2.71
CA TYR A 96 10.92 1.62 1.70
C TYR A 96 9.47 1.45 2.16
N THR A 97 9.27 1.07 3.43
CA THR A 97 7.93 0.94 4.02
C THR A 97 7.14 2.25 3.95
N ILE A 98 7.78 3.39 4.23
CA ILE A 98 7.12 4.69 4.10
C ILE A 98 6.77 4.99 2.65
N GLN A 99 7.69 4.74 1.72
CA GLN A 99 7.43 4.96 0.31
C GLN A 99 6.24 4.13 -0.17
N LEU A 100 6.16 2.86 0.24
CA LEU A 100 5.07 1.96 -0.07
C LEU A 100 3.73 2.47 0.48
N ILE A 101 3.69 2.95 1.73
CA ILE A 101 2.48 3.57 2.30
C ILE A 101 2.09 4.83 1.51
N GLU A 102 3.06 5.68 1.18
CA GLU A 102 2.82 6.90 0.40
C GLU A 102 2.27 6.59 -1.00
N GLU A 103 2.79 5.55 -1.64
CA GLU A 103 2.33 5.07 -2.95
C GLU A 103 0.90 4.55 -2.86
N ILE A 104 0.57 3.70 -1.88
CA ILE A 104 -0.79 3.20 -1.68
C ILE A 104 -1.75 4.35 -1.45
N VAL A 105 -1.43 5.28 -0.55
CA VAL A 105 -2.28 6.47 -0.27
C VAL A 105 -2.42 7.33 -1.53
N ASN A 106 -1.37 7.50 -2.33
CA ASN A 106 -1.44 8.23 -3.60
C ASN A 106 -2.35 7.55 -4.63
N ASN A 107 -2.21 6.23 -4.77
CA ASN A 107 -3.02 5.43 -5.68
C ASN A 107 -4.51 5.50 -5.29
N VAL A 108 -4.82 5.47 -3.99
CA VAL A 108 -6.19 5.64 -3.51
C VAL A 108 -6.70 7.08 -3.69
N LYS A 109 -5.87 8.08 -3.43
CA LYS A 109 -6.22 9.50 -3.60
C LYS A 109 -6.55 9.87 -5.05
N ASN A 110 -5.77 9.34 -5.99
CA ASN A 110 -5.87 9.61 -7.43
C ASN A 110 -5.96 8.30 -8.22
N PRO A 111 -7.08 7.56 -8.12
CA PRO A 111 -7.16 6.20 -8.64
C PRO A 111 -7.22 6.12 -10.16
N PHE A 112 -7.74 7.17 -10.81
CA PHE A 112 -7.91 7.26 -12.26
C PHE A 112 -7.28 8.56 -12.76
N PRO A 113 -5.96 8.61 -12.97
CA PRO A 113 -5.32 9.79 -13.53
C PRO A 113 -5.93 10.05 -14.92
N LYS A 114 -6.40 11.28 -15.15
CA LYS A 114 -6.90 11.69 -16.47
C LYS A 114 -5.81 11.40 -17.49
N ARG A 115 -6.08 10.48 -18.45
CA ARG A 115 -5.18 10.28 -19.59
C ARG A 115 -5.01 11.64 -20.26
N LYS A 116 -3.76 12.09 -20.46
CA LYS A 116 -3.51 13.31 -21.22
C LYS A 116 -4.18 13.14 -22.58
N LYS A 117 -5.08 14.05 -22.96
CA LYS A 117 -5.62 14.15 -24.32
C LYS A 117 -4.43 14.48 -25.23
N GLY A 118 -3.77 13.46 -25.76
CA GLY A 118 -2.51 13.60 -26.51
C GLY A 118 -2.08 12.33 -27.20
N ASP A 119 -2.32 11.14 -26.63
CA ASP A 119 -2.00 9.86 -27.28
C ASP A 119 -3.19 9.38 -28.13
N LYS A 120 -3.53 10.16 -29.17
CA LYS A 120 -4.23 9.62 -30.33
C LYS A 120 -3.30 9.77 -31.53
N ASN A 121 -2.90 8.59 -32.03
CA ASN A 121 -2.11 8.26 -33.22
C ASN A 121 -0.60 8.15 -32.99
#